data_AF-A0A436ZVC7-F1
#
_entry.id   AF-A0A436ZVC7-F1
#
_cell.length_a   1.000
_cell.length_b   1.000
_cell.length_c   1.000
_cell.angle_alpha   90.00
_cell.angle_beta   90.00
_cell.angle_gamma   90.00
#
_symmetry.space_group_name_H-M   'P 1'
#
loop_
_entity.id
_entity.type
_entity.pdbx_description
1 polymer ?
#
loop_
_entity_poly.entity_id
_entity_poly.type
_entity_poly.pdbx_seq_one_letter_code
_entity_poly.pdbx_strand_id
1 'polypeptide(L)'
;MSLQKLLNIISSSEYTPSIRSSAAITLGNSLQNNAVALSRVRKLFGTATKDVVLHPLLTSLLKNQDVILNRRLMFAISRTVRIHNGKQDFVALNGLGILEKVYATTNDLPLRGKIAAFLQDEFLDMEMREMDVKSGGKSGSQNVIKLKDDLSGWCDVLQSHLVERKNGEGDGDLDSEVKVLVTLKALKGRYGDECKANPELERWLGGEKERVRKEDDDGEWIKVPLEEVEHVFFGATA
;
A
#
# COMPACT_ATOMS: atom_id res chain seq x y z
N MET A 1 20.94 20.16 -4.63
CA MET A 1 21.56 19.31 -5.68
C MET A 1 21.61 17.82 -5.34
N SER A 2 21.41 17.39 -4.08
CA SER A 2 21.47 15.97 -3.68
C SER A 2 20.22 15.14 -4.03
N LEU A 3 19.01 15.70 -3.91
CA LEU A 3 17.76 14.97 -4.15
C LEU A 3 17.57 14.53 -5.62
N GLN A 4 17.79 15.43 -6.58
CA GLN A 4 17.70 15.10 -8.01
C GLN A 4 18.68 13.99 -8.42
N LYS A 5 19.92 14.03 -7.91
CA LYS A 5 20.89 12.96 -8.16
C LYS A 5 20.39 11.63 -7.60
N LEU A 6 19.82 11.63 -6.40
CA LEU A 6 19.26 10.42 -5.79
C LEU A 6 18.10 9.84 -6.62
N LEU A 7 17.18 10.69 -7.09
CA LEU A 7 16.07 10.29 -7.94
C LEU A 7 16.52 9.77 -9.31
N ASN A 8 17.56 10.39 -9.88
CA ASN A 8 18.18 9.94 -11.12
C ASN A 8 18.80 8.56 -10.93
N ILE A 9 19.49 8.31 -9.80
CA ILE A 9 20.02 6.98 -9.47
C ILE A 9 18.88 5.97 -9.42
N ILE A 10 17.80 6.27 -8.69
CA ILE A 10 16.64 5.36 -8.55
C ILE A 10 16.01 5.03 -9.91
N SER A 11 15.88 6.04 -10.79
CA SER A 11 15.10 5.93 -12.03
C SER A 11 15.91 5.44 -13.23
N SER A 12 17.24 5.55 -13.20
CA SER A 12 18.10 5.18 -14.32
C SER A 12 18.40 3.69 -14.34
N SER A 13 18.28 3.07 -15.52
CA SER A 13 18.69 1.70 -15.79
C SER A 13 20.22 1.52 -15.87
N GLU A 14 20.98 2.62 -15.85
CA GLU A 14 22.46 2.58 -15.86
C GLU A 14 23.05 2.10 -14.53
N TYR A 15 22.29 2.21 -13.43
CA TYR A 15 22.70 1.74 -12.12
C TYR A 15 22.15 0.34 -11.83
N THR A 16 22.94 -0.46 -11.14
CA THR A 16 22.51 -1.81 -10.73
C THR A 16 21.32 -1.75 -9.77
N PRO A 17 20.43 -2.77 -9.74
CA PRO A 17 19.32 -2.81 -8.80
C PRO A 17 19.73 -2.61 -7.34
N SER A 18 20.90 -3.10 -6.94
CA SER A 18 21.45 -2.87 -5.60
C SER A 18 21.71 -1.39 -5.30
N ILE A 19 22.31 -0.63 -6.22
CA ILE A 19 22.57 0.81 -6.04
C ILE A 19 21.25 1.58 -6.00
N ARG A 20 20.35 1.25 -6.93
CA ARG A 20 19.00 1.84 -7.00
C ARG A 20 18.21 1.57 -5.72
N SER A 21 18.33 0.37 -5.17
CA SER A 21 17.68 -0.06 -3.92
C SER A 21 18.22 0.71 -2.72
N SER A 22 19.54 0.85 -2.62
CA SER A 22 20.20 1.70 -1.62
C SER A 22 19.74 3.15 -1.71
N ALA A 23 19.64 3.70 -2.91
CA ALA A 23 19.14 5.05 -3.12
C ALA A 23 17.67 5.21 -2.69
N ALA A 24 16.82 4.23 -3.03
CA ALA A 24 15.40 4.23 -2.66
C ALA A 24 15.19 4.13 -1.14
N ILE A 25 15.93 3.27 -0.44
CA ILE A 25 15.83 3.18 1.02
C ILE A 25 16.39 4.44 1.71
N THR A 26 17.47 5.02 1.20
CA THR A 26 17.99 6.32 1.71
C THR A 26 16.96 7.42 1.56
N LEU A 27 16.27 7.49 0.42
CA LEU A 27 15.18 8.45 0.21
C LEU A 27 14.05 8.20 1.21
N GLY A 28 13.54 6.97 1.31
CA GLY A 28 12.45 6.62 2.23
C GLY A 28 12.78 6.97 3.68
N ASN A 29 13.99 6.65 4.16
CA ASN A 29 14.45 6.97 5.51
C ASN A 29 14.55 8.49 5.73
N SER A 30 14.99 9.24 4.73
CA SER A 30 15.09 10.70 4.82
C SER A 30 13.71 11.39 4.92
N LEU A 31 12.69 10.74 4.36
CA LEU A 31 11.29 11.21 4.37
C LEU A 31 10.53 10.74 5.60
N GLN A 32 10.93 9.64 6.23
CA GLN A 32 10.25 9.09 7.40
C GLN A 32 10.16 10.13 8.53
N ASN A 33 8.93 10.44 8.95
CA ASN A 33 8.64 11.40 10.01
C ASN A 33 9.27 12.80 9.79
N ASN A 34 9.52 13.18 8.54
CA ASN A 34 10.20 14.43 8.19
C ASN A 34 9.38 15.27 7.21
N ALA A 35 8.28 15.87 7.71
CA ALA A 35 7.43 16.73 6.89
C ALA A 35 8.18 17.93 6.28
N VAL A 36 9.27 18.38 6.91
CA VAL A 36 10.09 19.50 6.42
C VAL A 36 10.89 19.11 5.17
N ALA A 37 11.23 17.84 4.99
CA ALA A 37 12.00 17.38 3.82
C ALA A 37 11.25 17.65 2.50
N LEU A 38 9.93 17.42 2.47
CA LEU A 38 9.12 17.63 1.26
C LEU A 38 8.62 19.06 1.09
N SER A 39 8.38 19.81 2.17
CA SER A 39 7.95 21.22 2.05
C SER A 39 8.99 22.11 1.36
N ARG A 40 10.26 21.68 1.37
CA ARG A 40 11.36 22.37 0.69
C ARG A 40 11.48 21.98 -0.78
N VAL A 41 10.90 20.88 -1.25
CA VAL A 41 11.01 20.42 -2.65
C VAL A 41 10.46 21.47 -3.60
N ARG A 42 9.22 21.95 -3.38
CA ARG A 42 8.64 23.00 -4.21
C ARG A 42 9.44 24.30 -4.20
N LYS A 43 9.98 24.68 -3.03
CA LYS A 43 10.83 25.88 -2.90
C LYS A 43 12.17 25.76 -3.63
N LEU A 44 12.75 24.56 -3.65
CA LEU A 44 14.07 24.30 -4.21
C LEU A 44 14.05 24.01 -5.72
N PHE A 45 12.97 23.43 -6.23
CA PHE A 45 12.88 22.95 -7.62
C PHE A 45 11.83 23.68 -8.46
N GLY A 46 10.99 24.54 -7.86
CA GLY A 46 9.93 25.26 -8.57
C GLY A 46 8.77 24.38 -9.06
N THR A 47 8.89 23.06 -8.95
CA THR A 47 7.93 22.05 -9.38
C THR A 47 7.22 21.39 -8.19
N ALA A 48 6.06 20.78 -8.45
CA ALA A 48 5.31 20.12 -7.39
C ALA A 48 6.03 18.84 -6.93
N THR A 49 5.85 18.48 -5.65
CA THR A 49 6.43 17.27 -5.06
C THR A 49 6.05 16.01 -5.84
N LYS A 50 4.82 15.97 -6.37
CA LYS A 50 4.34 14.90 -7.25
C LYS A 50 5.25 14.66 -8.46
N ASP A 51 5.71 15.72 -9.12
CA ASP A 51 6.48 15.61 -10.36
C ASP A 51 7.95 15.23 -10.07
N VAL A 52 8.48 15.73 -8.96
CA VAL A 52 9.88 15.51 -8.58
C VAL A 52 10.08 14.16 -7.91
N VAL A 53 9.17 13.74 -7.03
CA VAL A 53 9.40 12.57 -6.17
C VAL A 53 8.46 11.42 -6.52
N LEU A 54 7.14 11.63 -6.49
CA LEU A 54 6.19 10.53 -6.66
C LEU A 54 6.21 9.95 -8.07
N HIS A 55 6.19 10.80 -9.10
CA HIS A 55 6.15 10.35 -10.49
C HIS A 55 7.37 9.48 -10.86
N PRO A 56 8.63 9.86 -10.56
CA PRO A 56 9.78 8.99 -10.79
C PRO A 56 9.73 7.67 -10.01
N LEU A 57 9.26 7.69 -8.76
CA LEU A 57 9.13 6.48 -7.94
C LEU A 57 8.07 5.53 -8.50
N LEU A 58 6.88 6.04 -8.85
CA LEU A 58 5.80 5.28 -9.45
C LEU A 58 6.19 4.70 -10.81
N THR A 59 6.84 5.50 -11.65
CA THR A 59 7.36 5.06 -12.95
C THR A 59 8.40 3.95 -12.78
N SER A 60 9.29 4.10 -11.80
CA SER A 60 10.31 3.08 -11.50
C SER A 60 9.68 1.80 -10.99
N LEU A 61 8.70 1.89 -10.09
CA LEU A 61 7.99 0.73 -9.53
C LEU A 61 7.27 -0.05 -10.63
N LEU A 62 6.57 0.65 -11.53
CA LEU A 62 5.80 0.03 -12.61
C LEU A 62 6.68 -0.71 -13.63
N LYS A 63 7.90 -0.22 -13.88
CA LYS A 63 8.80 -0.77 -14.91
C LYS A 63 9.81 -1.79 -14.37
N ASN A 64 9.97 -1.87 -13.06
CA ASN A 64 11.05 -2.65 -12.45
C ASN A 64 10.61 -4.06 -12.07
N GLN A 65 11.48 -5.03 -12.33
CA GLN A 65 11.27 -6.44 -12.01
C GLN A 65 12.04 -6.90 -10.76
N ASP A 66 13.01 -6.11 -10.28
CA ASP A 66 13.78 -6.45 -9.09
C ASP A 66 12.94 -6.34 -7.82
N VAL A 67 12.76 -7.49 -7.16
CA VAL A 67 11.93 -7.69 -5.95
C VAL A 67 12.35 -6.76 -4.82
N ILE A 68 13.64 -6.70 -4.50
CA ILE A 68 14.14 -5.91 -3.37
C ILE A 68 13.93 -4.42 -3.64
N LEU A 69 14.29 -3.95 -4.84
CA LEU A 69 14.10 -2.58 -5.26
C LEU A 69 12.62 -2.20 -5.23
N ASN A 70 11.71 -3.03 -5.72
CA ASN A 70 10.26 -2.75 -5.66
C ASN A 70 9.77 -2.58 -4.23
N ARG A 71 10.20 -3.44 -3.30
CA ARG A 71 9.87 -3.30 -1.86
C ARG A 71 10.43 -2.01 -1.25
N ARG A 72 11.58 -1.49 -1.73
CA ARG A 72 12.18 -0.21 -1.28
C ARG A 72 11.52 1.00 -1.94
N LEU A 73 11.15 0.90 -3.20
CA LEU A 73 10.35 1.91 -3.91
C LEU A 73 9.00 2.09 -3.23
N MET A 74 8.31 0.99 -2.91
CA MET A 74 7.03 1.03 -2.19
C MET A 74 7.17 1.67 -0.80
N PHE A 75 8.28 1.43 -0.10
CA PHE A 75 8.59 2.12 1.16
C PHE A 75 8.80 3.62 0.94
N ALA A 76 9.57 4.05 -0.05
CA ALA A 76 9.78 5.47 -0.34
C ALA A 76 8.47 6.17 -0.74
N ILE A 77 7.63 5.50 -1.54
CA ILE A 77 6.29 5.99 -1.92
C ILE A 77 5.43 6.18 -0.68
N SER A 78 5.32 5.18 0.20
CA SER A 78 4.48 5.30 1.41
C SER A 78 4.93 6.44 2.32
N ARG A 79 6.24 6.66 2.47
CA ARG A 79 6.77 7.81 3.22
C ARG A 79 6.47 9.15 2.56
N THR A 80 6.43 9.19 1.22
CA THR A 80 6.10 10.41 0.47
C THR A 80 4.62 10.75 0.57
N VAL A 81 3.74 9.75 0.48
CA VAL A 81 2.28 9.91 0.53
C VAL A 81 1.80 10.41 1.88
N ARG A 82 2.43 9.98 2.98
CA ARG A 82 2.09 10.36 4.37
C ARG A 82 2.28 11.84 4.72
N ILE A 83 2.85 12.64 3.82
CA ILE A 83 3.34 13.99 4.14
C ILE A 83 2.63 15.03 3.26
N HIS A 84 2.11 16.10 3.90
CA HIS A 84 1.41 17.21 3.22
C HIS A 84 0.31 16.69 2.28
N ASN A 85 0.23 17.25 1.08
CA ASN A 85 -0.70 16.88 0.00
C ASN A 85 -0.31 15.56 -0.70
N GLY A 86 0.52 14.71 -0.08
CA GLY A 86 1.08 13.50 -0.71
C GLY A 86 0.03 12.52 -1.22
N LYS A 87 -1.10 12.37 -0.51
CA LYS A 87 -2.24 11.56 -0.95
C LYS A 87 -2.89 12.12 -2.22
N GLN A 88 -3.15 13.43 -2.22
CA GLN A 88 -3.74 14.13 -3.36
C GLN A 88 -2.83 14.07 -4.59
N ASP A 89 -1.54 14.26 -4.37
CA ASP A 89 -0.51 14.16 -5.39
C ASP A 89 -0.41 12.72 -5.95
N PHE A 90 -0.51 11.71 -5.09
CA PHE A 90 -0.50 10.31 -5.49
C PHE A 90 -1.73 9.93 -6.33
N VAL A 91 -2.92 10.36 -5.90
CA VAL A 91 -4.18 10.13 -6.63
C VAL A 91 -4.18 10.86 -7.96
N ALA A 92 -3.70 12.11 -8.00
CA ALA A 92 -3.56 12.88 -9.24
C ALA A 92 -2.62 12.25 -10.27
N LEU A 93 -1.71 11.37 -9.85
CA LEU A 93 -0.80 10.60 -10.71
C LEU A 93 -1.34 9.20 -11.07
N ASN A 94 -2.62 8.92 -10.81
CA ASN A 94 -3.21 7.58 -10.94
C ASN A 94 -2.41 6.52 -10.16
N GLY A 95 -1.92 6.88 -8.97
CA GLY A 95 -1.10 6.00 -8.14
C GLY A 95 -1.80 4.69 -7.78
N LEU A 96 -3.12 4.73 -7.51
CA LEU A 96 -3.93 3.54 -7.22
C LEU A 96 -3.94 2.57 -8.41
N GLY A 97 -4.22 3.05 -9.62
CA GLY A 97 -4.19 2.20 -10.82
C GLY A 97 -2.79 1.69 -11.17
N ILE A 98 -1.72 2.41 -10.81
CA ILE A 98 -0.35 1.91 -10.93
C ILE A 98 -0.10 0.77 -9.94
N LEU A 99 -0.52 0.92 -8.68
CA LEU A 99 -0.36 -0.13 -7.68
C LEU A 99 -1.15 -1.38 -8.03
N GLU A 100 -2.35 -1.25 -8.59
CA GLU A 100 -3.16 -2.39 -9.04
C GLU A 100 -2.42 -3.20 -10.13
N LYS A 101 -1.83 -2.52 -11.11
CA LYS A 101 -1.00 -3.16 -12.15
C LYS A 101 0.23 -3.86 -11.57
N VAL A 102 0.92 -3.22 -10.62
CA VAL A 102 2.08 -3.81 -9.95
C VAL A 102 1.66 -5.04 -9.12
N TYR A 103 0.52 -4.95 -8.44
CA TYR A 103 -0.03 -6.04 -7.62
C TYR A 103 -0.38 -7.26 -8.46
N ALA A 104 -1.08 -7.05 -9.58
CA ALA A 104 -1.51 -8.10 -10.50
C ALA A 104 -0.34 -8.79 -11.21
N THR A 105 0.77 -8.09 -11.43
CA THR A 105 1.92 -8.62 -12.20
C THR A 105 3.04 -9.20 -11.34
N THR A 106 3.13 -8.82 -10.06
CA THR A 106 4.18 -9.30 -9.17
C THR A 106 3.84 -10.65 -8.55
N ASN A 107 4.82 -11.55 -8.46
CA ASN A 107 4.74 -12.78 -7.65
C ASN A 107 5.35 -12.59 -6.24
N ASP A 108 5.82 -11.39 -5.92
CA ASP A 108 6.42 -11.06 -4.64
C ASP A 108 5.35 -10.86 -3.55
N LEU A 109 5.08 -11.89 -2.75
CA LEU A 109 4.11 -11.84 -1.65
C LEU A 109 4.37 -10.68 -0.68
N PRO A 110 5.58 -10.48 -0.13
CA PRO A 110 5.91 -9.29 0.66
C PRO A 110 5.60 -7.93 0.01
N LEU A 111 5.72 -7.82 -1.31
CA LEU A 111 5.32 -6.59 -2.01
C LEU A 111 3.80 -6.45 -2.07
N ARG A 112 3.07 -7.53 -2.34
CA ARG A 112 1.60 -7.54 -2.27
C ARG A 112 1.10 -7.14 -0.88
N GLY A 113 1.69 -7.71 0.18
CA GLY A 113 1.38 -7.34 1.56
C GLY A 113 1.66 -5.86 1.86
N LYS A 114 2.78 -5.32 1.38
CA LYS A 114 3.10 -3.88 1.51
C LYS A 114 2.12 -2.98 0.77
N ILE A 115 1.65 -3.39 -0.40
CA ILE A 115 0.64 -2.64 -1.16
C ILE A 115 -0.69 -2.67 -0.40
N ALA A 116 -1.14 -3.83 0.06
CA ALA A 116 -2.37 -3.97 0.84
C ALA A 116 -2.35 -3.10 2.11
N ALA A 117 -1.30 -3.24 2.93
CA ALA A 117 -1.13 -2.43 4.14
C ALA A 117 -1.08 -0.92 3.82
N PHE A 118 -0.47 -0.52 2.71
CA PHE A 118 -0.49 0.88 2.29
C PHE A 118 -1.90 1.38 1.94
N LEU A 119 -2.72 0.57 1.27
CA LEU A 119 -4.12 0.93 0.98
C LEU A 119 -4.92 1.07 2.28
N GLN A 120 -4.73 0.15 3.22
CA GLN A 120 -5.37 0.21 4.53
C GLN A 120 -4.95 1.48 5.29
N ASP A 121 -3.65 1.62 5.57
CA ASP A 121 -3.08 2.73 6.35
C ASP A 121 -3.41 4.11 5.75
N GLU A 122 -3.27 4.25 4.43
CA GLU A 122 -3.32 5.56 3.79
C GLU A 122 -4.67 5.95 3.22
N PHE A 123 -5.56 4.99 3.01
CA PHE A 123 -6.82 5.27 2.35
C PHE A 123 -8.04 4.74 3.09
N LEU A 124 -7.97 3.65 3.87
CA LEU A 124 -9.15 3.01 4.46
C LEU A 124 -9.32 3.25 5.97
N ASP A 125 -8.26 3.49 6.72
CA ASP A 125 -8.37 3.71 8.17
C ASP A 125 -9.21 4.95 8.48
N MET A 126 -10.31 4.77 9.23
CA MET A 126 -11.36 5.79 9.45
C MET A 126 -10.93 7.01 10.30
N GLU A 127 -9.69 7.07 10.78
CA GLU A 127 -9.14 8.21 11.55
C GLU A 127 -8.34 9.21 10.70
N MET A 128 -8.56 9.24 9.39
CA MET A 128 -7.80 10.09 8.47
C MET A 128 -8.04 11.58 8.70
N ARG A 129 -7.29 12.18 9.63
CA ARG A 129 -7.17 13.62 9.83
C ARG A 129 -6.01 14.13 8.96
N GLU A 130 -6.31 14.85 7.89
CA GLU A 130 -5.31 15.72 7.27
C GLU A 130 -4.92 16.81 8.28
N MET A 131 -3.69 16.78 8.79
CA MET A 131 -3.14 17.90 9.56
C MET A 131 -2.66 18.98 8.59
N ASP A 132 -3.54 19.93 8.27
CA ASP A 132 -3.16 21.14 7.55
C ASP A 132 -2.35 22.05 8.50
N VAL A 133 -1.04 21.85 8.56
CA VAL A 133 -0.14 22.72 9.35
C VAL A 133 0.07 24.02 8.58
N LYS A 134 -0.89 24.92 8.68
CA LYS A 134 -0.71 26.31 8.24
C LYS A 134 0.35 26.96 9.12
N SER A 135 1.52 27.22 8.54
CA SER A 135 2.55 28.07 9.15
C SER A 135 2.04 29.51 9.22
N GLY A 136 1.50 29.91 10.37
CA GLY A 136 1.23 31.30 10.72
C GLY A 136 -0.17 31.55 11.30
N GLY A 137 -0.21 31.82 12.61
CA GLY A 137 -1.13 32.78 13.24
C GLY A 137 -2.65 32.54 13.18
N LYS A 138 -3.20 32.15 14.34
CA LYS A 138 -4.60 32.31 14.80
C LYS A 138 -5.70 31.63 13.97
N SER A 139 -6.29 30.59 14.59
CA SER A 139 -7.55 29.93 14.24
C SER A 139 -7.57 29.21 12.88
N GLY A 140 -7.01 28.00 12.85
CA GLY A 140 -7.11 27.12 11.69
C GLY A 140 -8.49 26.48 11.61
N SER A 141 -9.34 26.92 10.68
CA SER A 141 -10.50 26.13 10.28
C SER A 141 -9.99 24.89 9.54
N GLN A 142 -10.42 23.71 10.01
CA GLN A 142 -10.14 22.42 9.40
C GLN A 142 -11.01 22.28 8.14
N ASN A 143 -10.40 22.32 6.95
CA ASN A 143 -11.10 21.95 5.72
C ASN A 143 -10.84 20.47 5.46
N VAL A 144 -11.85 19.62 5.67
CA VAL A 144 -11.79 18.21 5.28
C VAL A 144 -11.99 18.14 3.77
N ILE A 145 -10.90 18.04 3.01
CA ILE A 145 -11.00 17.75 1.59
C ILE A 145 -11.30 16.26 1.46
N LYS A 146 -12.57 15.91 1.18
CA LYS A 146 -12.91 14.54 0.79
C LYS A 146 -12.30 14.27 -0.59
N LEU A 147 -11.17 13.58 -0.62
CA LEU A 147 -10.70 13.00 -1.87
C LEU A 147 -11.69 11.96 -2.39
N LYS A 148 -12.00 12.03 -3.69
CA LYS A 148 -12.67 10.96 -4.40
C LYS A 148 -11.65 9.86 -4.69
N ASP A 149 -11.34 9.08 -3.67
CA ASP A 149 -10.55 7.86 -3.82
C ASP A 149 -11.53 6.69 -3.95
N ASP A 150 -11.58 6.11 -5.16
CA ASP A 150 -12.38 4.92 -5.43
C ASP A 150 -11.49 3.68 -5.33
N LEU A 151 -11.68 2.92 -4.26
CA LEU A 151 -11.03 1.65 -4.02
C LEU A 151 -11.98 0.46 -4.20
N SER A 152 -13.19 0.67 -4.72
CA SER A 152 -14.19 -0.41 -4.86
C SER A 152 -13.63 -1.61 -5.63
N GLY A 153 -12.89 -1.36 -6.71
CA GLY A 153 -12.24 -2.41 -7.52
C GLY A 153 -11.16 -3.22 -6.80
N TRP A 154 -10.59 -2.72 -5.69
CA TRP A 154 -9.59 -3.46 -4.93
C TRP A 154 -10.19 -4.64 -4.16
N CYS A 155 -11.50 -4.63 -3.90
CA CYS A 155 -12.16 -5.76 -3.24
C CYS A 155 -12.01 -7.05 -4.06
N ASP A 156 -12.23 -6.97 -5.38
CA ASP A 156 -12.11 -8.13 -6.28
C ASP A 156 -10.65 -8.54 -6.46
N VAL A 157 -9.73 -7.57 -6.55
CA VAL A 157 -8.28 -7.82 -6.69
C VAL A 157 -7.74 -8.60 -5.50
N LEU A 158 -8.08 -8.19 -4.28
CA LEU A 158 -7.60 -8.85 -3.07
C LEU A 158 -8.23 -10.24 -2.88
N GLN A 159 -9.52 -10.39 -3.15
CA GLN A 159 -10.19 -11.70 -3.07
C GLN A 159 -9.63 -12.68 -4.08
N SER A 160 -9.44 -12.26 -5.33
CA SER A 160 -8.88 -13.11 -6.38
C SER A 160 -7.46 -13.55 -6.02
N HIS A 161 -6.64 -12.66 -5.46
CA HIS A 161 -5.32 -13.03 -4.97
C HIS A 161 -5.36 -14.13 -3.90
N LEU A 162 -6.24 -14.01 -2.90
CA LEU A 162 -6.37 -15.06 -1.87
C LEU A 162 -6.78 -16.38 -2.50
N VAL A 163 -7.83 -16.37 -3.33
CA VAL A 163 -8.39 -17.58 -3.95
C VAL A 163 -7.41 -18.27 -4.91
N GLU A 164 -6.68 -17.51 -5.72
CA GLU A 164 -5.72 -18.05 -6.69
C GLU A 164 -4.45 -18.62 -6.02
N ARG A 165 -4.22 -18.26 -4.75
CA ARG A 165 -3.09 -18.79 -3.99
C ARG A 165 -3.34 -20.28 -3.75
N LYS A 166 -2.51 -21.13 -4.35
CA LYS A 166 -2.63 -22.57 -4.15
C LYS A 166 -2.28 -22.91 -2.71
N ASN A 167 -3.10 -23.73 -2.06
CA ASN A 167 -2.90 -24.23 -0.69
C ASN A 167 -1.58 -25.03 -0.48
N GLY A 168 -0.78 -25.23 -1.53
CA GLY A 168 0.58 -25.82 -1.48
C GLY A 168 1.73 -24.81 -1.66
N GLU A 169 1.44 -23.54 -1.97
CA GLU A 169 2.38 -22.42 -1.92
C GLU A 169 2.38 -21.75 -0.53
N GLY A 170 1.59 -22.30 0.40
CA GLY A 170 1.31 -21.83 1.76
C GLY A 170 2.43 -22.01 2.79
N ASP A 171 3.69 -21.99 2.36
CA ASP A 171 4.86 -21.94 3.25
C ASP A 171 5.52 -20.55 3.25
N GLY A 172 4.97 -19.58 2.51
CA GLY A 172 5.78 -18.43 2.04
C GLY A 172 5.77 -17.15 2.88
N ASP A 173 4.60 -16.65 3.32
CA ASP A 173 4.49 -15.33 3.96
C ASP A 173 3.09 -15.09 4.56
N LEU A 174 2.88 -15.48 5.82
CA LEU A 174 1.64 -15.20 6.56
C LEU A 174 1.43 -13.69 6.79
N ASP A 175 2.51 -12.89 6.82
CA ASP A 175 2.44 -11.45 7.18
C ASP A 175 1.80 -10.64 6.06
N SER A 176 2.15 -10.97 4.82
CA SER A 176 1.45 -10.41 3.67
C SER A 176 -0.01 -10.84 3.60
N GLU A 177 -0.32 -12.07 3.98
CA GLU A 177 -1.68 -12.58 3.95
C GLU A 177 -2.58 -11.86 4.94
N VAL A 178 -2.13 -11.71 6.18
CA VAL A 178 -2.86 -10.94 7.20
C VAL A 178 -3.08 -9.52 6.74
N LYS A 179 -2.09 -8.87 6.12
CA LYS A 179 -2.27 -7.53 5.56
C LYS A 179 -3.36 -7.49 4.50
N VAL A 180 -3.43 -8.51 3.63
CA VAL A 180 -4.49 -8.62 2.62
C VAL A 180 -5.86 -8.82 3.27
N LEU A 181 -5.98 -9.73 4.25
CA LEU A 181 -7.23 -10.00 4.97
C LEU A 181 -7.74 -8.75 5.73
N VAL A 182 -6.86 -8.09 6.47
CA VAL A 182 -7.19 -6.85 7.21
C VAL A 182 -7.63 -5.74 6.26
N THR A 183 -6.94 -5.60 5.12
CA THR A 183 -7.32 -4.62 4.09
C THR A 183 -8.67 -4.97 3.47
N LEU A 184 -8.93 -6.25 3.19
CA LEU A 184 -10.20 -6.72 2.62
C LEU A 184 -11.38 -6.47 3.58
N LYS A 185 -11.19 -6.72 4.89
CA LYS A 185 -12.15 -6.33 5.93
C LYS A 185 -12.42 -4.83 5.93
N ALA A 186 -11.38 -4.00 5.84
CA ALA A 186 -11.53 -2.55 5.79
C ALA A 186 -12.29 -2.07 4.54
N LEU A 187 -12.02 -2.69 3.39
CA LEU A 187 -12.79 -2.47 2.15
C LEU A 187 -14.26 -2.83 2.33
N LYS A 188 -14.55 -3.99 2.91
CA LYS A 188 -15.93 -4.42 3.19
C LYS A 188 -16.65 -3.44 4.12
N GLY A 189 -15.97 -3.01 5.19
CA GLY A 189 -16.52 -2.02 6.13
C GLY A 189 -16.82 -0.67 5.47
N ARG A 190 -16.00 -0.22 4.53
CA ARG A 190 -16.17 1.06 3.84
C ARG A 190 -17.20 1.02 2.71
N TYR A 191 -17.17 -0.04 1.89
CA TYR A 191 -17.93 -0.12 0.63
C TYR A 191 -19.17 -1.03 0.74
N GLY A 192 -19.36 -1.75 1.84
CA GLY A 192 -20.56 -2.53 2.10
C GLY A 192 -20.89 -3.50 0.97
N ASP A 193 -22.04 -3.32 0.34
CA ASP A 193 -22.55 -4.17 -0.74
C ASP A 193 -21.83 -3.99 -2.09
N GLU A 194 -21.03 -2.93 -2.25
CA GLU A 194 -20.18 -2.76 -3.43
C GLU A 194 -18.94 -3.68 -3.37
N CYS A 195 -18.51 -4.08 -2.17
CA CYS A 195 -17.48 -5.09 -1.95
C CYS A 195 -18.14 -6.45 -1.70
N LYS A 196 -18.52 -7.13 -2.80
CA LYS A 196 -19.23 -8.42 -2.76
C LYS A 196 -18.26 -9.57 -2.56
N ALA A 197 -18.71 -10.60 -1.85
CA ALA A 197 -17.98 -11.84 -1.73
C ALA A 197 -17.88 -12.55 -3.09
N ASN A 198 -16.67 -12.96 -3.46
CA ASN A 198 -16.44 -13.97 -4.47
C ASN A 198 -16.90 -15.33 -3.88
N PRO A 199 -17.74 -16.12 -4.57
CA PRO A 199 -18.17 -17.45 -4.11
C PRO A 199 -17.01 -18.40 -3.78
N GLU A 200 -15.85 -18.21 -4.39
CA GLU A 200 -14.66 -19.03 -4.11
C GLU A 200 -13.93 -18.62 -2.83
N LEU A 201 -14.16 -17.40 -2.33
CA LEU A 201 -13.56 -16.91 -1.09
C LEU A 201 -13.99 -17.75 0.12
N GLU A 202 -15.27 -18.11 0.21
CA GLU A 202 -15.80 -18.93 1.32
C GLU A 202 -15.10 -20.29 1.37
N ARG A 203 -14.95 -20.95 0.21
CA ARG A 203 -14.23 -22.22 0.09
C ARG A 203 -12.76 -22.07 0.48
N TRP A 204 -12.12 -20.99 0.03
CA TRP A 204 -10.73 -20.71 0.35
C TRP A 204 -10.54 -20.48 1.86
N LEU A 205 -11.37 -19.65 2.50
CA LEU A 205 -11.33 -19.39 3.95
C LEU A 205 -11.48 -20.68 4.76
N GLY A 206 -12.41 -21.58 4.36
CA GLY A 206 -12.57 -22.88 5.00
C GLY A 206 -11.31 -23.74 4.90
N GLY A 207 -10.68 -23.81 3.72
CA GLY A 207 -9.43 -24.54 3.52
C GLY A 207 -8.26 -23.95 4.31
N GLU A 208 -8.16 -22.63 4.36
CA GLU A 208 -7.08 -21.92 5.03
C GLU A 208 -7.16 -22.04 6.55
N LYS A 209 -8.37 -21.97 7.13
CA LYS A 209 -8.58 -22.24 8.56
C LYS A 209 -8.17 -23.65 8.95
N GLU A 210 -8.48 -24.65 8.13
CA GLU A 210 -8.04 -26.03 8.35
C GLU A 210 -6.53 -26.21 8.21
N ARG A 211 -5.87 -25.44 7.32
CA ARG A 211 -4.41 -25.42 7.19
C ARG A 211 -3.77 -24.83 8.45
N VAL A 212 -4.18 -23.63 8.84
CA VAL A 212 -3.67 -22.91 10.03
C VAL A 212 -3.92 -23.69 11.32
N ARG A 213 -5.03 -24.43 11.42
CA ARG A 213 -5.32 -25.29 12.59
C ARG A 213 -4.33 -26.46 12.74
N LYS A 214 -3.72 -26.93 11.65
CA LYS A 214 -2.76 -28.05 11.66
C LYS A 214 -1.32 -27.61 11.93
N GLU A 215 -1.04 -26.31 11.83
CA GLU A 215 0.28 -25.72 12.10
C GLU A 215 0.31 -25.20 13.55
N ASP A 216 0.91 -25.97 14.47
CA ASP A 216 0.66 -25.91 15.91
C ASP A 216 1.24 -24.70 16.70
N ASP A 217 1.94 -23.72 16.10
CA ASP A 217 2.50 -22.59 16.91
C ASP A 217 2.60 -21.23 16.19
N ASP A 218 2.98 -21.15 14.91
CA ASP A 218 3.28 -19.85 14.26
C ASP A 218 2.07 -19.16 13.59
N GLY A 219 0.90 -19.80 13.59
CA GLY A 219 -0.30 -19.36 12.85
C GLY A 219 -1.40 -18.70 13.69
N GLU A 220 -1.23 -18.48 15.00
CA GLU A 220 -2.34 -18.00 15.84
C GLU A 220 -2.88 -16.62 15.46
N TRP A 221 -1.99 -15.73 15.03
CA TRP A 221 -2.33 -14.34 14.74
C TRP A 221 -3.05 -14.14 13.39
N ILE A 222 -3.01 -15.13 12.48
CA ILE A 222 -3.80 -15.10 11.23
C ILE A 222 -5.24 -15.61 11.44
N LYS A 223 -5.50 -16.39 12.50
CA LYS A 223 -6.85 -16.91 12.81
C LYS A 223 -7.87 -15.78 12.96
N VAL A 224 -7.52 -14.72 13.68
CA VAL A 224 -8.40 -13.57 13.91
C VAL A 224 -8.77 -12.88 12.59
N PRO A 225 -7.83 -12.45 11.74
CA PRO A 225 -8.16 -11.91 10.41
C PRO A 225 -9.03 -12.84 9.54
N LEU A 226 -8.82 -14.16 9.57
CA LEU A 226 -9.62 -15.12 8.81
C LEU A 226 -11.08 -15.15 9.30
N GLU A 227 -11.29 -15.26 10.61
CA GLU A 227 -12.62 -15.24 11.25
C GLU A 227 -13.34 -13.91 11.01
N GLU A 228 -12.63 -12.79 11.12
CA GLU A 228 -13.21 -11.47 10.89
C GLU A 228 -13.64 -11.29 9.44
N VAL A 229 -12.83 -11.73 8.46
CA VAL A 229 -13.20 -11.67 7.04
C VAL A 229 -14.42 -12.57 6.76
N GLU A 230 -14.44 -13.79 7.27
CA GLU A 230 -15.61 -14.67 7.14
C GLU A 230 -16.87 -14.00 7.69
N HIS A 231 -16.78 -13.45 8.91
CA HIS A 231 -17.91 -12.80 9.57
C HIS A 231 -18.45 -11.61 8.78
N VAL A 232 -17.58 -10.72 8.26
CA VAL A 232 -18.05 -9.52 7.56
C VAL A 232 -18.57 -9.79 6.14
N PHE A 233 -18.20 -10.91 5.51
CA PHE A 233 -18.66 -11.26 4.17
C PHE A 233 -19.83 -12.24 4.15
N PHE A 234 -19.87 -13.20 5.08
CA PHE A 234 -20.83 -14.31 5.08
C PHE A 234 -21.72 -14.36 6.32
N GLY A 235 -21.46 -13.50 7.32
CA GLY A 235 -22.12 -13.56 8.62
C GLY A 235 -21.49 -14.60 9.53
N ALA A 236 -21.89 -14.63 10.80
CA ALA A 236 -21.43 -15.67 11.72
C ALA A 236 -21.93 -17.05 11.23
N THR A 237 -21.02 -17.90 10.79
CA THR A 237 -21.27 -19.35 10.75
C THR A 237 -21.35 -19.84 12.19
N ALA A 238 -22.56 -20.25 12.60
CA ALA A 238 -22.85 -20.81 13.92
C ALA A 238 -22.12 -22.14 14.16
#